data_AF-A0AB34R884-F1
#
_entry.id   AF-A0AB34R884-F1
#
_cell.length_a   1.000
_cell.length_b   1.000
_cell.length_c   1.000
_cell.angle_alpha   90.00
_cell.angle_beta   90.00
_cell.angle_gamma   90.00
#
_symmetry.space_group_name_H-M   'P 1'
#
loop_
_entity.id
_entity.type
_entity.pdbx_description
1 polymer ?
#
loop_
_entity_poly.entity_id
_entity_poly.type
_entity_poly.pdbx_seq_one_letter_code
_entity_poly.pdbx_strand_id
1 'polypeptide(L)'
;WASVAGYGVITVLSYWIGQKKYPIHYDLKHLGMYVLLTAVLYAAGELVPIQNVVLRLAFRTVLLLIFVAYVIRTDLPLSQIPVINRFIKKK
;
A
#
# COMPACT_ATOMS: atom_id res chain seq x y z
N TRP A 1 0.51 14.21 11.88
CA TRP A 1 0.91 14.89 10.63
C TRP A 1 2.39 15.32 10.62
N ALA A 2 2.89 16.02 11.63
CA ALA A 2 4.31 16.45 11.69
C ALA A 2 5.33 15.29 11.54
N SER A 3 5.13 14.16 12.23
CA SER A 3 6.03 13.01 12.12
C SER A 3 6.05 12.40 10.71
N VAL A 4 4.90 12.34 10.03
CA VAL A 4 4.80 11.82 8.65
C VAL A 4 5.58 12.69 7.68
N ALA A 5 5.44 14.02 7.82
CA ALA A 5 6.22 14.97 7.04
C ALA A 5 7.73 14.81 7.33
N GLY A 6 8.11 14.70 8.61
CA GLY A 6 9.51 14.52 9.00
C GLY A 6 10.14 13.24 8.45
N TYR A 7 9.48 12.08 8.62
CA TYR A 7 9.97 10.81 8.08
C TYR A 7 10.01 10.83 6.55
N GLY A 8 8.98 11.37 5.88
CA GLY A 8 8.95 11.47 4.43
C GLY A 8 10.11 12.30 3.88
N VAL A 9 10.39 13.46 4.50
CA VAL A 9 11.52 14.31 4.12
C VAL A 9 12.85 13.56 4.29
N ILE A 10 13.06 12.88 5.41
CA ILE A 10 14.29 12.11 5.65
C ILE A 10 14.43 10.97 4.63
N THR A 11 13.34 10.26 4.29
CA THR A 11 13.36 9.20 3.28
C THR A 11 13.77 9.72 1.91
N VAL A 12 13.23 10.86 1.47
CA VAL A 12 13.57 11.46 0.17
C VAL A 12 15.02 11.96 0.13
N LEU A 13 15.47 12.61 1.20
CA LEU A 13 16.85 13.08 1.31
C LEU A 13 17.84 11.90 1.35
N SER A 14 17.52 10.85 2.10
CA SER A 14 18.31 9.62 2.16
C SER A 14 18.40 8.94 0.79
N TYR A 15 17.30 8.89 0.03
CA TYR A 15 17.33 8.38 -1.34
C TYR A 15 18.27 9.19 -2.24
N TRP A 16 18.18 10.53 -2.19
CA TRP A 16 18.97 11.40 -3.07
C TRP A 16 20.47 11.35 -2.75
N ILE A 17 20.83 11.39 -1.46
CA ILE A 17 22.21 11.27 -1.00
C ILE A 17 22.73 9.84 -1.24
N GLY A 18 21.90 8.84 -0.96
CA GLY A 18 22.19 7.42 -1.12
C GLY A 18 22.52 7.08 -2.57
N GLN A 19 21.73 7.54 -3.54
CA GLN A 19 22.02 7.36 -4.96
C GLN A 19 23.38 7.90 -5.39
N LYS A 20 23.79 9.05 -4.85
CA LYS A 20 25.08 9.68 -5.19
C LYS A 20 26.28 8.90 -4.64
N LYS A 21 26.13 8.22 -3.49
CA LYS A 21 27.23 7.49 -2.83
C LYS A 21 27.25 6.00 -3.18
N TYR A 22 26.08 5.38 -3.35
CA TYR A 22 25.87 3.99 -3.74
C TYR A 22 24.66 3.88 -4.67
N PRO A 23 24.86 3.92 -6.01
CA PRO A 23 23.75 3.84 -6.95
C PRO A 23 23.15 2.44 -6.95
N ILE A 24 22.11 2.25 -6.15
CA ILE A 24 21.29 1.03 -6.11
C ILE A 24 20.16 1.22 -7.13
N HIS A 25 19.99 0.27 -8.05
CA HIS A 25 18.88 0.33 -9.00
C HIS A 25 17.55 0.02 -8.28
N TYR A 26 16.95 1.06 -7.69
CA TYR A 26 15.62 0.98 -7.12
C TYR A 26 14.58 1.03 -8.23
N ASP A 27 13.63 0.10 -8.19
CA ASP A 27 12.49 0.12 -9.10
C ASP A 27 11.46 1.16 -8.65
N LEU A 28 11.74 2.42 -8.99
CA LEU A 28 10.88 3.56 -8.68
C LEU A 28 9.49 3.44 -9.30
N LYS A 29 9.34 2.69 -10.40
CA LYS A 29 8.05 2.53 -11.08
C LYS A 29 7.10 1.73 -10.22
N HIS A 30 7.55 0.61 -9.67
CA HIS A 30 6.75 -0.20 -8.76
C HIS A 30 6.42 0.58 -7.49
N LEU A 31 7.40 1.25 -6.89
CA LEU A 31 7.18 2.04 -5.67
C LEU A 31 6.19 3.19 -5.88
N GLY A 32 6.33 3.93 -6.98
CA GLY A 32 5.41 5.01 -7.35
C GLY A 32 3.99 4.51 -7.61
N MET A 33 3.83 3.34 -8.22
CA MET A 33 2.52 2.72 -8.45
C MET A 33 1.80 2.41 -7.14
N TYR A 34 2.50 1.89 -6.12
CA TYR A 34 1.91 1.65 -4.80
C TYR A 34 1.49 2.95 -4.10
N VAL A 35 2.32 3.99 -4.17
CA VAL A 35 1.99 5.31 -3.61
C VAL A 35 0.75 5.89 -4.31
N LEU A 36 0.69 5.81 -5.64
CA LEU A 36 -0.46 6.27 -6.42
C LEU A 36 -1.73 5.50 -6.06
N LEU A 37 -1.66 4.17 -6.02
CA LEU A 37 -2.78 3.31 -5.66
C LEU A 37 -3.32 3.66 -4.26
N THR A 38 -2.42 3.83 -3.29
CA THR A 38 -2.77 4.24 -1.93
C THR A 38 -3.45 5.60 -1.90
N ALA A 39 -2.95 6.58 -2.68
CA ALA A 39 -3.53 7.91 -2.76
C ALA A 39 -4.94 7.89 -3.38
N VAL A 40 -5.16 7.09 -4.43
CA VAL A 40 -6.49 6.92 -5.06
C VAL A 40 -7.48 6.31 -4.08
N LEU A 41 -7.09 5.25 -3.37
CA LEU A 41 -7.91 4.62 -2.34
C LEU A 41 -8.24 5.60 -1.20
N TYR A 42 -7.25 6.38 -0.75
CA TYR A 42 -7.46 7.39 0.28
C TYR A 42 -8.46 8.46 -0.17
N ALA A 43 -8.29 9.02 -1.37
CA ALA A 43 -9.21 9.99 -1.94
C ALA A 43 -10.64 9.43 -2.09
N ALA A 44 -10.77 8.19 -2.56
CA ALA A 44 -12.08 7.51 -2.63
C ALA A 44 -12.73 7.36 -1.24
N GLY A 45 -11.95 7.12 -0.19
CA GLY A 45 -12.43 7.04 1.19
C GLY A 45 -12.82 8.39 1.81
N GLU A 46 -12.25 9.49 1.33
CA GLU A 46 -12.51 10.84 1.82
C GLU A 46 -13.67 11.52 1.07
N LEU A 47 -13.78 11.30 -0.25
CA LEU A 47 -14.82 11.86 -1.12
C LEU A 47 -16.22 11.26 -0.91
N VAL A 48 -16.35 10.19 -0.12
CA VAL A 48 -17.62 9.50 0.15
C VAL A 48 -18.12 9.85 1.56
N PRO A 49 -18.85 10.97 1.74
CA PRO A 49 -19.39 11.38 3.04
C PRO A 49 -20.64 10.56 3.38
N ILE A 50 -20.44 9.44 4.08
CA ILE A 50 -21.56 8.60 4.55
C ILE A 50 -22.03 9.12 5.92
N GLN A 51 -23.26 9.61 5.99
CA GLN A 51 -23.86 10.17 7.23
C GLN A 51 -23.93 9.12 8.36
N ASN A 52 -24.08 7.84 8.01
CA ASN A 52 -24.20 6.74 8.95
C ASN A 52 -22.81 6.21 9.37
N VAL A 53 -22.47 6.29 10.66
CA VAL A 53 -21.14 5.99 11.20
C VAL A 53 -20.72 4.54 10.92
N VAL A 54 -21.67 3.60 11.04
CA VAL A 54 -21.41 2.16 10.83
C VAL A 54 -21.05 1.87 9.37
N LEU A 55 -21.81 2.43 8.40
CA LEU A 55 -21.51 2.26 6.98
C LEU A 55 -20.22 2.98 6.58
N ARG A 56 -19.92 4.14 7.17
CA ARG A 56 -18.64 4.85 6.95
C ARG A 56 -17.45 4.00 7.39
N LEU A 57 -17.55 3.39 8.57
CA LEU A 57 -16.49 2.53 9.09
C LEU A 57 -16.35 1.27 8.23
N ALA A 58 -17.47 0.62 7.87
CA ALA A 58 -17.49 -0.55 7.00
C ALA A 58 -16.91 -0.27 5.62
N PHE A 59 -17.21 0.89 5.03
CA PHE A 59 -16.66 1.28 3.73
C PHE A 59 -15.15 1.47 3.79
N ARG A 60 -14.65 2.14 4.85
CA ARG A 60 -13.20 2.32 5.06
C ARG A 60 -12.47 1.01 5.31
N THR A 61 -13.07 0.09 6.07
CA THR A 61 -12.47 -1.24 6.29
C THR A 61 -12.46 -2.07 5.01
N VAL A 62 -13.50 -1.99 4.18
CA VAL A 62 -13.52 -2.64 2.86
C VAL A 62 -12.44 -2.06 1.94
N LEU A 63 -12.28 -0.74 1.89
CA LEU A 63 -11.21 -0.09 1.13
C LEU A 63 -9.81 -0.57 1.58
N LEU A 64 -9.62 -0.68 2.89
CA LEU A 64 -8.37 -1.18 3.47
C LEU A 64 -8.16 -2.67 3.12
N LEU A 65 -9.21 -3.49 3.17
CA LEU A 65 -9.14 -4.88 2.73
C LEU A 65 -8.79 -5.01 1.24
N ILE A 66 -9.33 -4.15 0.39
CA ILE A 66 -8.98 -4.10 -1.04
C ILE A 66 -7.50 -3.76 -1.22
N PHE A 67 -7.00 -2.76 -0.47
CA PHE A 67 -5.58 -2.40 -0.49
C PHE A 67 -4.69 -3.58 -0.09
N VAL A 68 -5.00 -4.23 1.03
CA VAL A 68 -4.25 -5.40 1.54
C VAL A 68 -4.32 -6.55 0.54
N ALA A 69 -5.49 -6.84 -0.03
CA ALA A 69 -5.65 -7.88 -1.02
C ALA A 69 -4.86 -7.60 -2.31
N TYR A 70 -4.77 -6.34 -2.72
CA TYR A 70 -3.98 -5.91 -3.88
C TYR A 70 -2.47 -6.08 -3.61
N VAL A 71 -1.98 -5.62 -2.45
CA VAL A 71 -0.58 -5.80 -2.04
C VAL A 71 -0.23 -7.29 -1.97
N ILE A 72 -1.10 -8.11 -1.36
CA ILE A 72 -0.91 -9.56 -1.31
C ILE A 72 -0.88 -10.16 -2.72
N ARG A 73 -1.69 -9.71 -3.67
CA ARG A 73 -1.62 -10.24 -5.04
C ARG A 73 -0.39 -9.79 -5.82
N THR A 74 0.13 -8.61 -5.51
CA THR A 74 1.17 -7.96 -6.34
C THR A 74 2.57 -8.24 -5.82
N ASP A 75 2.78 -8.21 -4.50
CA ASP A 75 4.09 -8.44 -3.86
C ASP A 75 4.27 -9.86 -3.31
N LEU A 76 3.19 -10.51 -2.87
CA LEU A 76 3.29 -11.88 -2.36
C LEU A 76 3.00 -12.85 -3.52
N PRO A 77 3.96 -13.66 -3.97
CA PRO A 77 3.64 -14.79 -4.84
C PRO A 77 2.81 -15.76 -4.02
N LEU A 78 1.47 -15.62 -4.07
CA LEU A 78 0.49 -16.51 -3.43
C LEU A 78 0.71 -17.98 -3.82
N SER A 79 1.44 -18.24 -4.91
CA SER A 79 1.85 -19.58 -5.33
C SER A 79 3.03 -20.17 -4.55
N GLN A 80 3.81 -19.36 -3.82
CA GLN A 80 5.00 -19.81 -3.08
C GLN A 80 4.78 -19.93 -1.56
N ILE A 81 3.61 -19.56 -1.04
CA ILE A 81 3.28 -19.77 0.37
C ILE A 81 2.55 -21.13 0.48
N PRO A 82 3.25 -22.21 0.92
CA PRO A 82 2.68 -23.56 0.95
C PRO A 82 1.43 -23.68 1.83
N VAL A 83 1.27 -22.77 2.80
CA VAL A 83 0.12 -22.72 3.71
C VAL A 83 -1.16 -22.25 3.00
N ILE A 84 -1.09 -21.27 2.10
CA ILE A 84 -2.27 -20.73 1.38
C ILE A 84 -2.73 -21.69 0.28
N ASN A 85 -1.80 -22.37 -0.40
CA ASN A 85 -2.13 -23.41 -1.38
C ASN A 85 -2.93 -24.56 -0.76
N ARG A 86 -2.69 -24.87 0.53
CA ARG A 86 -3.40 -25.93 1.26
C ARG A 86 -4.86 -25.59 1.60
N PHE A 87 -5.18 -24.31 1.77
CA PHE A 87 -6.54 -23.84 2.03
C PHE A 87 -7.34 -23.61 0.74
N ILE A 88 -6.69 -23.29 -0.37
CA ILE A 88 -7.34 -23.10 -1.69
C ILE A 88 -7.48 -24.43 -2.45
N LYS A 89 -6.57 -25.40 -2.26
CA LYS A 89 -6.81 -26.80 -2.66
C LYS A 89 -7.59 -27.53 -1.57
N LYS A 90 -8.88 -27.22 -1.45
CA LYS A 90 -9.85 -28.24 -1.05
C LYS A 90 -10.79 -28.46 -2.21
N LYS A 91 -10.60 -29.63 -2.84
CA LYS A 91 -11.68 -30.33 -3.53
C LYS A 91 -12.64 -30.86 -2.46
#